data_AF-A0A2D6YTQ0-F1
#
_entry.id   AF-A0A2D6YTQ0-F1
#
_cell.length_a   1.000
_cell.length_b   1.000
_cell.length_c   1.000
_cell.angle_alpha   90.00
_cell.angle_beta   90.00
_cell.angle_gamma   90.00
#
_symmetry.space_group_name_H-M   'P 1'
#
loop_
_entity.id
_entity.type
_entity.pdbx_description
1 polymer ?
#
loop_
_entity_poly.entity_id
_entity_poly.type
_entity_poly.pdbx_seq_one_letter_code
_entity_poly.pdbx_strand_id
1 'polypeptide(L)'
;MSDASDRDPRPALGGVFHTYRGYDPAAFPPPTAPPSDGLRGLGDEMIASGGRRRFTPEELAEAIRLPPEALAGLGPSIDAILARLESRKDKILATWNPTPTAVDAAATVDELARPVLADESLEDGVRGRLAREIRERQIHGLERLWYLLDRDTPVRGKIPGIVQAMGDQDRVEGLRDGWAFRGRRVPTIEEAFEIRDELEAIDRLLEQLKEALRDAKPVIVDLEELREFVEEADLENFAEVRRRAEELLRQAAEREGLVEDGDGWSLGPSAMRKYQQALLASVFDSMQGGRHGRHDPVDHDDGAHELPSTRPWAFGDPIAGLDLPASILNCVAREAAAGGDPTHPSLRGEDLEVHRTRATTKCATVVIMDMSGSMRWGGQYVACKKMALALEGLVRREYPGDRLHFMEMYSVARVVPRGDLMNLLPKPVTINDPVVRLRADMSDPDITEQDLPPHFTNIQHALRLARRLLANADTPNRQVVLITDGLPTAHFEDDDLFLLYPPDPRTEAATMREAALLGREGGVLNVFLVPSWSQNEEDVRFAHRLAESTAGRVVFTGGEDLDRFVIWDYLSKRRQVIAR
;
A
#
# COMPACT_ATOMS: atom_id res chain seq x y z
N MET A 1 40.70 26.07 56.97
CA MET A 1 40.49 24.79 57.67
C MET A 1 39.52 24.01 56.82
N SER A 2 39.74 22.80 56.34
CA SER A 2 40.74 21.74 56.53
C SER A 2 40.55 20.82 55.30
N ASP A 3 41.61 20.49 54.58
CA ASP A 3 42.33 19.21 54.72
C ASP A 3 41.73 18.11 53.83
N ALA A 4 42.43 17.77 52.74
CA ALA A 4 42.13 16.63 51.89
C ALA A 4 43.40 15.78 51.82
N SER A 5 43.35 14.65 52.52
CA SER A 5 44.41 13.67 52.61
C SER A 5 44.30 12.61 51.51
N ASP A 6 45.49 12.20 51.10
CA ASP A 6 45.88 11.17 50.15
C ASP A 6 45.43 9.74 50.55
N ARG A 7 45.10 8.88 49.57
CA ARG A 7 45.33 7.41 49.58
C ARG A 7 44.82 6.68 48.31
N ASP A 8 45.80 6.21 47.52
CA ASP A 8 45.97 4.94 46.77
C ASP A 8 44.76 4.00 46.49
N PRO A 9 44.56 3.48 45.25
CA PRO A 9 43.52 2.50 44.93
C PRO A 9 44.05 1.06 44.88
N ARG A 10 43.34 0.12 45.54
CA ARG A 10 43.43 -1.33 45.28
C ARG A 10 42.04 -1.99 45.33
N PRO A 11 41.86 -3.14 44.64
CA PRO A 11 40.72 -3.41 43.77
C PRO A 11 39.52 -3.98 44.51
N ALA A 12 38.32 -3.57 44.09
CA ALA A 12 37.08 -4.16 44.55
C ALA A 12 36.82 -5.48 43.81
N LEU A 13 36.57 -6.50 44.62
CA LEU A 13 36.14 -7.85 44.27
C LEU A 13 34.84 -7.85 43.44
N GLY A 14 34.68 -8.92 42.66
CA GLY A 14 33.63 -9.12 41.67
C GLY A 14 32.22 -8.79 42.14
N GLY A 15 31.50 -8.08 41.26
CA GLY A 15 30.09 -7.77 41.36
C GLY A 15 29.35 -8.32 40.16
N VAL A 16 28.24 -8.99 40.44
CA VAL A 16 27.28 -9.62 39.52
C VAL A 16 26.86 -8.69 38.38
N PHE A 17 26.92 -9.20 37.14
CA PHE A 17 26.39 -8.54 35.95
C PHE A 17 24.86 -8.46 36.01
N HIS A 18 24.31 -7.24 35.98
CA HIS A 18 22.89 -6.98 35.75
C HIS A 18 22.69 -6.37 34.35
N THR A 19 22.00 -7.10 33.48
CA THR A 19 21.76 -6.85 32.04
C THR A 19 20.61 -5.89 31.72
N TYR A 20 20.38 -4.84 32.51
CA TYR A 20 19.33 -3.86 32.19
C TYR A 20 19.75 -2.40 32.44
N ARG A 21 20.74 -1.94 31.67
CA ARG A 21 20.93 -0.50 31.41
C ARG A 21 21.27 -0.28 29.94
N GLY A 22 20.22 -0.13 29.14
CA GLY A 22 20.26 0.26 27.73
C GLY A 22 18.89 0.74 27.25
N TYR A 23 18.13 1.42 28.12
CA TYR A 23 16.85 2.04 27.76
C TYR A 23 17.07 3.54 27.61
N ASP A 24 17.15 4.00 26.36
CA ASP A 24 17.19 5.42 26.01
C ASP A 24 15.80 5.87 25.53
N PRO A 25 14.99 6.53 26.39
CA PRO A 25 13.65 6.98 26.03
C PRO A 25 13.61 8.09 24.97
N ALA A 26 14.75 8.65 24.53
CA ALA A 26 14.82 9.60 23.43
C ALA A 26 15.00 8.93 22.05
N ALA A 27 15.49 7.69 22.01
CA ALA A 27 15.64 6.89 20.79
C ALA A 27 14.39 6.04 20.46
N PHE A 28 13.44 5.96 21.39
CA PHE A 28 12.19 5.21 21.20
C PHE A 28 11.01 6.15 20.98
N PRO A 29 10.39 6.14 19.79
CA PRO A 29 9.09 6.77 19.65
C PRO A 29 8.08 6.04 20.55
N PRO A 30 7.18 6.76 21.24
CA PRO A 30 6.15 6.13 22.05
C PRO A 30 5.33 5.13 21.21
N PRO A 31 4.71 4.09 21.80
CA PRO A 31 3.90 3.10 21.07
C PRO A 31 2.71 3.70 20.29
N THR A 32 2.45 4.99 20.46
CA THR A 32 1.45 5.80 19.78
C THR A 32 2.00 6.70 18.67
N ALA A 33 3.30 6.65 18.39
CA ALA A 33 3.89 7.42 17.30
C ALA A 33 3.33 6.95 15.95
N PRO A 34 3.09 7.89 15.01
CA PRO A 34 2.71 7.52 13.66
C PRO A 34 3.76 6.56 13.08
N PRO A 35 3.36 5.52 12.33
CA PRO A 35 4.34 4.64 11.71
C PRO A 35 5.26 5.45 10.81
N SER A 36 6.50 4.98 10.69
CA SER A 36 7.46 5.51 9.74
C SER A 36 6.85 5.50 8.33
N ASP A 37 7.17 6.51 7.50
CA ASP A 37 6.66 6.61 6.12
C ASP A 37 6.92 5.33 5.30
N GLY A 38 7.96 4.57 5.66
CA GLY A 38 8.28 3.26 5.06
C GLY A 38 7.24 2.16 5.32
N LEU A 39 6.66 2.08 6.52
CA LEU A 39 5.60 1.11 6.83
C LEU A 39 4.31 1.40 6.04
N ARG A 40 4.04 2.67 5.73
CA ARG A 40 2.92 3.04 4.85
C ARG A 40 3.15 2.54 3.42
N GLY A 41 4.36 2.72 2.89
CA GLY A 41 4.74 2.19 1.57
C GLY A 41 4.57 0.68 1.48
N LEU A 42 5.13 -0.07 2.42
CA LEU A 42 4.95 -1.53 2.50
C LEU A 42 3.47 -1.91 2.66
N GLY A 43 2.73 -1.22 3.53
CA GLY A 43 1.30 -1.45 3.72
C GLY A 43 0.49 -1.29 2.44
N ASP A 44 0.76 -0.24 1.67
CA ASP A 44 0.09 0.05 0.40
C ASP A 44 0.41 -0.99 -0.66
N GLU A 45 1.68 -1.41 -0.75
CA GLU A 45 2.10 -2.50 -1.64
C GLU A 45 1.48 -3.84 -1.28
N MET A 46 1.33 -4.16 0.01
CA MET A 46 0.63 -5.37 0.45
C MET A 46 -0.87 -5.31 0.18
N ILE A 47 -1.48 -4.12 0.25
CA ILE A 47 -2.86 -3.94 -0.18
C ILE A 47 -2.97 -4.11 -1.69
N ALA A 48 -2.03 -3.64 -2.50
CA ALA A 48 -2.09 -3.89 -3.94
C ALA A 48 -1.92 -5.38 -4.28
N SER A 49 -0.90 -6.03 -3.72
CA SER A 49 -0.51 -7.40 -4.08
C SER A 49 -1.28 -8.51 -3.33
N GLY A 50 -1.96 -8.18 -2.23
CA GLY A 50 -2.62 -9.12 -1.34
C GLY A 50 -1.70 -9.66 -0.24
N GLY A 51 -2.28 -10.12 0.88
CA GLY A 51 -1.54 -10.56 2.08
C GLY A 51 -0.68 -11.83 1.93
N ARG A 52 -0.65 -12.43 0.73
CA ARG A 52 0.25 -13.54 0.39
C ARG A 52 1.60 -13.09 -0.16
N ARG A 53 1.77 -11.83 -0.57
CA ARG A 53 3.09 -11.32 -0.94
C ARG A 53 4.01 -11.39 0.28
N ARG A 54 5.26 -11.75 0.03
CA ARG A 54 6.34 -11.70 0.99
C ARG A 54 7.31 -10.64 0.51
N PHE A 55 7.77 -9.79 1.43
CA PHE A 55 8.78 -8.80 1.10
C PHE A 55 10.16 -9.41 1.16
N THR A 56 10.99 -9.06 0.19
CA THR A 56 12.39 -9.48 0.18
C THR A 56 13.20 -8.66 1.20
N PRO A 57 14.38 -9.13 1.63
CA PRO A 57 15.29 -8.35 2.47
C PRO A 57 15.65 -6.98 1.87
N GLU A 58 15.75 -6.89 0.55
CA GLU A 58 16.04 -5.66 -0.18
C GLU A 58 14.87 -4.66 -0.11
N GLU A 59 13.63 -5.11 -0.34
CA GLU A 59 12.42 -4.27 -0.23
C GLU A 59 12.24 -3.74 1.19
N LEU A 60 12.61 -4.53 2.21
CA LEU A 60 12.61 -4.09 3.60
C LEU A 60 13.72 -3.10 3.91
N ALA A 61 14.92 -3.32 3.37
CA ALA A 61 16.03 -2.38 3.51
C ALA A 61 15.69 -1.05 2.83
N GLU A 62 14.90 -1.06 1.75
CA GLU A 62 14.39 0.15 1.12
C GLU A 62 13.43 0.91 2.04
N ALA A 63 12.47 0.20 2.63
CA ALA A 63 11.42 0.79 3.45
C ALA A 63 11.86 1.19 4.88
N ILE A 64 12.73 0.41 5.52
CA ILE A 64 13.11 0.62 6.93
C ILE A 64 14.44 1.38 6.96
N ARG A 65 14.41 2.63 7.45
CA ARG A 65 15.63 3.41 7.68
C ARG A 65 16.30 2.97 8.98
N LEU A 66 17.50 2.42 8.88
CA LEU A 66 18.37 2.19 10.03
C LEU A 66 19.08 3.51 10.40
N PRO A 67 19.22 3.86 11.69
CA PRO A 67 19.98 5.03 12.10
C PRO A 67 21.46 4.82 11.71
N PRO A 68 22.13 5.83 11.12
CA PRO A 68 23.50 5.72 10.62
C PRO A 68 24.50 5.36 11.74
N GLU A 69 24.17 5.71 12.99
CA GLU A 69 24.94 5.39 14.19
C GLU A 69 24.95 3.89 14.53
N ALA A 70 23.92 3.13 14.14
CA ALA A 70 23.87 1.68 14.38
C ALA A 70 24.88 0.90 13.52
N LEU A 71 25.38 1.55 12.47
CA LEU A 71 26.33 1.02 11.49
C LEU A 71 27.72 1.68 11.64
N ALA A 72 27.92 2.47 12.71
CA ALA A 72 29.21 3.02 13.07
C ALA A 72 30.21 1.90 13.40
N GLY A 73 31.22 1.74 12.54
CA GLY A 73 32.20 0.65 12.58
C GLY A 73 32.35 -0.10 11.25
N LEU A 74 31.43 0.11 10.30
CA LEU A 74 31.48 -0.48 8.96
C LEU A 74 32.32 0.30 7.94
N GLY A 75 32.45 1.61 8.15
CA GLY A 75 33.19 2.54 7.28
C GLY A 75 34.59 2.05 6.87
N PRO A 76 35.46 1.58 7.79
CA PRO A 76 36.83 1.20 7.44
C PRO A 76 36.94 0.05 6.42
N SER A 77 35.95 -0.86 6.40
CA SER A 77 35.93 -1.99 5.47
C SER A 77 35.37 -1.60 4.09
N ILE A 78 34.30 -0.81 4.06
CA ILE A 78 33.68 -0.33 2.82
C ILE A 78 34.61 0.69 2.14
N ASP A 79 35.23 1.58 2.91
CA ASP A 79 36.21 2.56 2.40
C ASP A 79 37.44 1.87 1.78
N ALA A 80 37.88 0.74 2.37
CA ALA A 80 38.98 -0.05 1.82
C ALA A 80 38.61 -0.71 0.47
N ILE A 81 37.38 -1.23 0.36
CA ILE A 81 36.87 -1.82 -0.88
C ILE A 81 36.71 -0.73 -1.96
N LEU A 82 36.12 0.42 -1.61
CA LEU A 82 36.00 1.59 -2.49
C LEU A 82 37.38 2.00 -3.04
N ALA A 83 38.37 2.17 -2.16
CA ALA A 83 39.71 2.56 -2.57
C ALA A 83 40.38 1.52 -3.49
N ARG A 84 40.11 0.21 -3.30
CA ARG A 84 40.62 -0.85 -4.17
C ARG A 84 39.95 -0.83 -5.55
N LEU A 85 38.63 -0.69 -5.61
CA LEU A 85 37.89 -0.58 -6.87
C LEU A 85 38.29 0.67 -7.65
N GLU A 86 38.44 1.81 -6.98
CA GLU A 86 38.95 3.05 -7.59
C GLU A 86 40.37 2.87 -8.12
N SER A 87 41.26 2.23 -7.35
CA SER A 87 42.63 1.91 -7.77
C SER A 87 42.66 0.96 -8.98
N ARG A 88 41.77 -0.05 -9.02
CA ARG A 88 41.62 -0.97 -10.15
C ARG A 88 41.17 -0.22 -11.41
N LYS A 89 40.13 0.60 -11.29
CA LYS A 89 39.63 1.47 -12.37
C LYS A 89 40.76 2.36 -12.90
N ASP A 90 41.46 3.06 -12.00
CA ASP A 90 42.57 3.94 -12.38
C ASP A 90 43.69 3.19 -13.12
N LYS A 91 44.01 1.95 -12.69
CA LYS A 91 45.01 1.12 -13.36
C LYS A 91 44.60 0.74 -14.78
N ILE A 92 43.33 0.40 -15.01
CA ILE A 92 42.79 0.12 -16.35
C ILE A 92 42.92 1.36 -17.23
N LEU A 93 42.45 2.51 -16.74
CA LEU A 93 42.49 3.79 -17.47
C LEU A 93 43.93 4.25 -17.75
N ALA A 94 44.88 3.96 -16.87
CA ALA A 94 46.30 4.28 -17.06
C ALA A 94 47.05 3.31 -18.00
N THR A 95 46.51 2.12 -18.25
CA THR A 95 47.16 1.08 -19.06
C THR A 95 46.75 1.17 -20.53
N TRP A 96 45.45 1.31 -20.77
CA TRP A 96 44.84 1.14 -22.09
C TRP A 96 44.56 2.45 -22.82
N ASN A 97 44.45 2.37 -24.15
CA ASN A 97 44.00 3.43 -25.05
C ASN A 97 43.14 2.81 -26.17
N PRO A 98 41.80 2.87 -26.07
CA PRO A 98 40.88 2.27 -27.06
C PRO A 98 40.70 3.12 -28.32
N THR A 99 41.29 4.33 -28.38
CA THR A 99 41.10 5.26 -29.51
C THR A 99 41.46 4.64 -30.86
N PRO A 100 42.61 3.95 -31.02
CA PRO A 100 42.95 3.32 -32.29
C PRO A 100 42.00 2.15 -32.64
N THR A 101 41.60 1.36 -31.64
CA THR A 101 40.64 0.25 -31.79
C THR A 101 39.28 0.74 -32.28
N ALA A 102 38.81 1.89 -31.80
CA ALA A 102 37.57 2.50 -32.27
C ALA A 102 37.64 2.90 -33.77
N VAL A 103 38.81 3.40 -34.21
CA VAL A 103 39.05 3.73 -35.63
C VAL A 103 39.07 2.45 -36.47
N ASP A 104 39.71 1.39 -35.99
CA ASP A 104 39.77 0.10 -36.68
C ASP A 104 38.38 -0.56 -36.79
N ALA A 105 37.56 -0.47 -35.73
CA ALA A 105 36.18 -0.95 -35.74
C ALA A 105 35.31 -0.18 -36.76
N ALA A 106 35.44 1.15 -36.81
CA ALA A 106 34.75 1.98 -37.81
C ALA A 106 35.17 1.63 -39.25
N ALA A 107 36.47 1.40 -39.47
CA ALA A 107 37.00 0.97 -40.76
C ALA A 107 36.47 -0.41 -41.18
N THR A 108 36.31 -1.34 -40.23
CA THR A 108 35.77 -2.68 -40.47
C THR A 108 34.34 -2.62 -41.03
N VAL A 109 33.50 -1.73 -40.48
CA VAL A 109 32.15 -1.52 -41.01
C VAL A 109 32.19 -0.96 -42.43
N ASP A 110 33.07 0.00 -42.70
CA ASP A 110 33.21 0.60 -44.03
C ASP A 110 33.69 -0.41 -45.08
N GLU A 111 34.57 -1.34 -44.69
CA GLU A 111 35.04 -2.44 -45.52
C GLU A 111 33.93 -3.43 -45.85
N LEU A 112 33.11 -3.83 -44.87
CA LEU A 112 31.97 -4.72 -45.05
C LEU A 112 30.84 -4.06 -45.87
N ALA A 113 30.67 -2.74 -45.74
CA ALA A 113 29.68 -1.98 -46.48
C ALA A 113 30.05 -1.74 -47.95
N ARG A 114 31.35 -1.61 -48.27
CA ARG A 114 31.85 -1.32 -49.63
C ARG A 114 31.30 -2.24 -50.73
N PRO A 115 31.32 -3.58 -50.62
CA PRO A 115 30.78 -4.46 -51.66
C PRO A 115 29.25 -4.45 -51.72
N VAL A 116 28.57 -4.02 -50.66
CA VAL A 116 27.11 -3.91 -50.60
C VAL A 116 26.62 -2.64 -51.27
N LEU A 117 27.35 -1.54 -51.08
CA LEU A 117 27.03 -0.24 -51.70
C LEU A 117 27.38 -0.18 -53.19
N ALA A 118 28.34 -0.99 -53.64
CA ALA A 118 28.74 -1.10 -55.04
C ALA A 118 27.88 -2.08 -55.86
N ASP A 119 26.87 -2.71 -55.25
CA ASP A 119 26.02 -3.68 -55.94
C ASP A 119 25.03 -2.98 -56.88
N GLU A 120 25.29 -3.07 -58.19
CA GLU A 120 24.45 -2.50 -59.24
C GLU A 120 23.09 -3.21 -59.39
N SER A 121 22.91 -4.41 -58.80
CA SER A 121 21.66 -5.18 -58.90
C SER A 121 20.54 -4.67 -57.99
N LEU A 122 20.83 -3.74 -57.09
CA LEU A 122 19.84 -3.13 -56.19
C LEU A 122 19.05 -2.01 -56.87
N GLU A 123 17.75 -1.91 -56.55
CA GLU A 123 16.93 -0.77 -56.94
C GLU A 123 17.46 0.53 -56.29
N ASP A 124 17.46 1.64 -57.03
CA ASP A 124 18.07 2.91 -56.61
C ASP A 124 17.50 3.45 -55.29
N GLY A 125 16.21 3.24 -55.03
CA GLY A 125 15.56 3.62 -53.77
C GLY A 125 16.06 2.82 -52.56
N VAL A 126 16.29 1.52 -52.75
CA VAL A 126 16.83 0.63 -51.71
C VAL A 126 18.31 0.89 -51.49
N ARG A 127 19.09 1.07 -52.56
CA ARG A 127 20.51 1.44 -52.48
C ARG A 127 20.71 2.78 -51.78
N GLY A 128 19.91 3.79 -52.12
CA GLY A 128 19.95 5.11 -51.50
C GLY A 128 19.62 5.08 -50.01
N ARG A 129 18.62 4.28 -49.62
CA ARG A 129 18.27 4.06 -48.22
C ARG A 129 19.38 3.32 -47.48
N LEU A 130 19.88 2.22 -48.03
CA LEU A 130 20.98 1.44 -47.46
C LEU A 130 22.24 2.29 -47.24
N ALA A 131 22.61 3.11 -48.24
CA ALA A 131 23.72 4.05 -48.13
C ALA A 131 23.53 5.10 -47.04
N ARG A 132 22.29 5.54 -46.80
CA ARG A 132 21.96 6.45 -45.72
C ARG A 132 22.07 5.76 -44.36
N GLU A 133 21.43 4.61 -44.17
CA GLU A 133 21.43 3.90 -42.88
C GLU A 133 22.85 3.49 -42.46
N ILE A 134 23.72 3.08 -43.40
CA ILE A 134 25.14 2.78 -43.10
C ILE A 134 25.92 4.04 -42.73
N ARG A 135 25.74 5.14 -43.48
CA ARG A 135 26.43 6.41 -43.22
C ARG A 135 26.03 7.04 -41.89
N GLU A 136 24.75 6.96 -41.54
CA GLU A 136 24.18 7.49 -40.29
C GLU A 136 24.31 6.52 -39.11
N ARG A 137 24.97 5.38 -39.31
CA ARG A 137 25.18 4.32 -38.32
C ARG A 137 23.87 3.77 -37.69
N GLN A 138 22.79 3.65 -38.47
CA GLN A 138 21.45 3.29 -37.99
C GLN A 138 21.17 1.78 -38.08
N ILE A 139 21.45 1.04 -36.99
CA ILE A 139 21.20 -0.42 -36.90
C ILE A 139 19.74 -0.78 -37.19
N HIS A 140 18.80 -0.09 -36.52
CA HIS A 140 17.36 -0.36 -36.67
C HIS A 140 16.83 -0.07 -38.10
N GLY A 141 17.50 0.81 -38.84
CA GLY A 141 17.21 1.06 -40.25
C GLY A 141 17.61 -0.11 -41.14
N LEU A 142 18.77 -0.72 -40.87
CA LEU A 142 19.30 -1.88 -41.59
C LEU A 142 18.50 -3.16 -41.32
N GLU A 143 18.05 -3.38 -40.09
CA GLU A 143 17.17 -4.51 -39.75
C GLU A 143 15.84 -4.43 -40.50
N ARG A 144 15.23 -3.25 -40.57
CA ARG A 144 14.00 -3.04 -41.34
C ARG A 144 14.21 -3.29 -42.83
N LEU A 145 15.35 -2.86 -43.38
CA LEU A 145 15.71 -3.18 -44.77
C LEU A 145 15.89 -4.69 -44.98
N TRP A 146 16.50 -5.40 -44.04
CA TRP A 146 16.67 -6.85 -44.10
C TRP A 146 15.34 -7.61 -44.16
N TYR A 147 14.32 -7.16 -43.43
CA TYR A 147 12.98 -7.74 -43.49
C TYR A 147 12.24 -7.45 -44.80
N LEU A 148 12.50 -6.30 -45.41
CA LEU A 148 11.86 -5.86 -46.65
C LEU A 148 12.49 -6.46 -47.91
N LEU A 149 13.73 -6.92 -47.84
CA LEU A 149 14.43 -7.54 -48.97
C LEU A 149 13.99 -9.00 -49.16
N ASP A 150 13.79 -9.41 -50.42
CA ASP A 150 13.49 -10.80 -50.76
C ASP A 150 14.66 -11.74 -50.42
N ARG A 151 14.34 -13.01 -50.15
CA ARG A 151 15.33 -14.02 -49.72
C ARG A 151 16.44 -14.25 -50.74
N ASP A 152 16.15 -14.04 -52.01
CA ASP A 152 17.07 -14.29 -53.12
C ASP A 152 18.01 -13.10 -53.38
N THR A 153 17.85 -11.99 -52.66
CA THR A 153 18.70 -10.80 -52.82
C THR A 153 20.09 -11.04 -52.20
N PRO A 154 21.20 -11.00 -52.97
CA PRO A 154 22.55 -11.30 -52.45
C PRO A 154 23.00 -10.39 -51.30
N VAL A 155 22.54 -9.14 -51.29
CA VAL A 155 22.84 -8.13 -50.26
C VAL A 155 22.20 -8.48 -48.92
N ARG A 156 21.05 -9.16 -48.91
CA ARG A 156 20.35 -9.55 -47.68
C ARG A 156 21.22 -10.42 -46.77
N GLY A 157 22.02 -11.31 -47.34
CA GLY A 157 22.94 -12.18 -46.58
C GLY A 157 24.12 -11.44 -45.94
N LYS A 158 24.44 -10.23 -46.40
CA LYS A 158 25.58 -9.44 -45.92
C LYS A 158 25.20 -8.40 -44.86
N ILE A 159 23.93 -8.01 -44.79
CA ILE A 159 23.42 -7.04 -43.80
C ILE A 159 23.67 -7.48 -42.35
N PRO A 160 23.44 -8.76 -41.94
CA PRO A 160 23.71 -9.17 -40.56
C PRO A 160 25.16 -8.96 -40.12
N GLY A 161 26.14 -9.18 -41.01
CA GLY A 161 27.56 -8.94 -40.71
C GLY A 161 27.88 -7.45 -40.54
N ILE A 162 27.22 -6.58 -41.31
CA ILE A 162 27.34 -5.12 -41.15
C ILE A 162 26.71 -4.67 -39.84
N VAL A 163 25.52 -5.19 -39.51
CA VAL A 163 24.83 -4.91 -38.23
C VAL A 163 25.69 -5.33 -37.04
N GLN A 164 26.29 -6.53 -37.10
CA GLN A 164 27.20 -6.99 -36.06
C GLN A 164 28.42 -6.06 -35.92
N ALA A 165 29.10 -5.72 -37.02
CA ALA A 165 30.26 -4.83 -36.99
C ALA A 165 29.91 -3.41 -36.49
N MET A 166 28.70 -2.92 -36.77
CA MET A 166 28.20 -1.64 -36.23
C MET A 166 27.91 -1.72 -34.75
N GLY A 167 27.38 -2.85 -34.26
CA GLY A 167 27.24 -3.11 -32.84
C GLY A 167 28.61 -3.15 -32.15
N ASP A 168 29.59 -3.83 -32.75
CA ASP A 168 30.95 -3.89 -32.24
C ASP A 168 31.60 -2.49 -32.18
N GLN A 169 31.45 -1.68 -33.23
CA GLN A 169 31.90 -0.30 -33.28
C GLN A 169 31.27 0.54 -32.15
N ASP A 170 29.94 0.49 -32.00
CA ASP A 170 29.21 1.26 -30.98
C ASP A 170 29.69 0.89 -29.56
N ARG A 171 29.92 -0.41 -29.29
CA ARG A 171 30.45 -0.86 -28.01
C ARG A 171 31.85 -0.29 -27.72
N VAL A 172 32.76 -0.27 -28.70
CA VAL A 172 34.12 0.27 -28.54
C VAL A 172 34.12 1.81 -28.47
N GLU A 173 33.26 2.48 -29.22
CA GLU A 173 33.07 3.94 -29.12
C GLU A 173 32.51 4.33 -27.76
N GLY A 174 31.53 3.59 -27.24
CA GLY A 174 31.02 3.77 -25.88
C GLY A 174 32.11 3.61 -24.82
N LEU A 175 33.02 2.66 -25.00
CA LEU A 175 34.22 2.55 -24.15
C LEU A 175 35.09 3.81 -24.24
N ARG A 176 35.43 4.27 -25.45
CA ARG A 176 36.29 5.45 -25.65
C ARG A 176 35.68 6.71 -25.02
N ASP A 177 34.38 6.91 -25.20
CA ASP A 177 33.70 8.15 -24.83
C ASP A 177 33.24 8.15 -23.36
N GLY A 178 32.99 6.97 -22.78
CA GLY A 178 32.55 6.82 -21.40
C GLY A 178 33.64 7.13 -20.35
N TRP A 179 34.92 6.89 -20.67
CA TRP A 179 36.01 7.03 -19.70
C TRP A 179 37.25 7.75 -20.26
N ALA A 180 37.94 8.49 -19.38
CA ALA A 180 39.15 9.22 -19.73
C ALA A 180 40.41 8.33 -19.64
N PHE A 181 40.75 7.67 -20.75
CA PHE A 181 41.96 6.85 -20.87
C PHE A 181 43.24 7.71 -20.94
N ARG A 182 44.29 7.25 -20.25
CA ARG A 182 45.62 7.89 -20.18
C ARG A 182 46.76 6.96 -20.61
N GLY A 183 46.44 5.71 -20.92
CA GLY A 183 47.40 4.69 -21.25
C GLY A 183 47.93 4.72 -22.68
N ARG A 184 48.76 3.74 -23.00
CA ARG A 184 49.42 3.61 -24.31
C ARG A 184 49.17 2.26 -25.00
N ARG A 185 48.69 1.25 -24.27
CA ARG A 185 48.45 -0.07 -24.84
C ARG A 185 47.12 -0.06 -25.60
N VAL A 186 47.14 -0.51 -26.85
CA VAL A 186 45.95 -0.59 -27.70
C VAL A 186 45.30 -1.97 -27.49
N PRO A 187 44.01 -2.05 -27.10
CA PRO A 187 43.30 -3.31 -26.98
C PRO A 187 42.83 -3.83 -28.34
N THR A 188 42.68 -5.15 -28.48
CA THR A 188 41.87 -5.74 -29.56
C THR A 188 40.39 -5.41 -29.37
N ILE A 189 39.53 -5.71 -30.36
CA ILE A 189 38.07 -5.51 -30.23
C ILE A 189 37.51 -6.36 -29.07
N GLU A 190 37.96 -7.61 -28.94
CA GLU A 190 37.57 -8.50 -27.85
C GLU A 190 38.06 -8.00 -26.49
N GLU A 191 39.33 -7.60 -26.38
CA GLU A 191 39.89 -7.00 -25.15
C GLU A 191 39.15 -5.70 -24.80
N ALA A 192 38.71 -4.91 -25.78
CA ALA A 192 37.94 -3.70 -25.55
C ALA A 192 36.56 -4.01 -24.95
N PHE A 193 35.91 -5.10 -25.37
CA PHE A 193 34.65 -5.52 -24.75
C PHE A 193 34.84 -5.95 -23.31
N GLU A 194 35.86 -6.76 -23.03
CA GLU A 194 36.18 -7.19 -21.66
C GLU A 194 36.50 -5.99 -20.75
N ILE A 195 37.32 -5.05 -21.23
CA ILE A 195 37.66 -3.84 -20.48
C ILE A 195 36.43 -3.00 -20.19
N ARG A 196 35.51 -2.87 -21.17
CA ARG A 196 34.29 -2.11 -20.99
C ARG A 196 33.37 -2.76 -19.97
N ASP A 197 33.14 -4.07 -20.12
CA ASP A 197 32.25 -4.80 -19.23
C ASP A 197 32.84 -4.81 -17.79
N GLU A 198 34.16 -4.89 -17.62
CA GLU A 198 34.87 -4.71 -16.33
C GLU A 198 34.67 -3.28 -15.75
N LEU A 199 34.81 -2.23 -16.57
CA LEU A 199 34.64 -0.84 -16.10
C LEU A 199 33.18 -0.53 -15.73
N GLU A 200 32.21 -1.04 -16.48
CA GLU A 200 30.79 -0.91 -16.17
C GLU A 200 30.42 -1.61 -14.85
N ALA A 201 30.96 -2.82 -14.62
CA ALA A 201 30.78 -3.55 -13.36
C ALA A 201 31.38 -2.78 -12.18
N ILE A 202 32.62 -2.28 -12.33
CA ILE A 202 33.26 -1.47 -11.28
C ILE A 202 32.46 -0.21 -10.98
N ASP A 203 31.97 0.52 -11.99
CA ASP A 203 31.20 1.74 -11.77
C ASP A 203 29.86 1.49 -11.09
N ARG A 204 29.19 0.38 -11.44
CA ARG A 204 27.97 -0.06 -10.75
C ARG A 204 28.24 -0.39 -9.28
N LEU A 205 29.29 -1.15 -9.00
CA LEU A 205 29.68 -1.52 -7.63
C LEU A 205 30.11 -0.30 -6.80
N LEU A 206 30.84 0.65 -7.41
CA LEU A 206 31.22 1.89 -6.74
C LEU A 206 29.99 2.71 -6.35
N GLU A 207 28.98 2.81 -7.22
CA GLU A 207 27.73 3.51 -6.90
C GLU A 207 26.97 2.78 -5.79
N GLN A 208 26.79 1.46 -5.90
CA GLN A 208 26.13 0.65 -4.87
C GLN A 208 26.82 0.76 -3.49
N LEU A 209 28.15 0.76 -3.44
CA LEU A 209 28.91 0.89 -2.20
C LEU A 209 28.81 2.31 -1.61
N LYS A 210 28.78 3.35 -2.45
CA LYS A 210 28.56 4.74 -2.02
C LYS A 210 27.15 4.94 -1.48
N GLU A 211 26.14 4.37 -2.14
CA GLU A 211 24.76 4.35 -1.66
C GLU A 211 24.64 3.56 -0.35
N ALA A 212 25.26 2.38 -0.26
CA ALA A 212 25.29 1.58 0.95
C ALA A 212 25.93 2.31 2.14
N LEU A 213 26.98 3.10 1.91
CA LEU A 213 27.62 3.94 2.93
C LEU A 213 26.73 5.12 3.34
N ARG A 214 26.06 5.76 2.37
CA ARG A 214 25.21 6.94 2.59
C ARG A 214 23.91 6.59 3.32
N ASP A 215 23.24 5.54 2.88
CA ASP A 215 21.93 5.15 3.37
C ASP A 215 22.01 4.03 4.40
N ALA A 216 23.22 3.55 4.68
CA ALA A 216 23.51 2.53 5.68
C ALA A 216 22.84 1.17 5.32
N LYS A 217 22.94 0.79 4.04
CA LYS A 217 22.26 -0.37 3.43
C LYS A 217 23.24 -1.31 2.71
N PRO A 218 24.11 -2.04 3.42
CA PRO A 218 25.03 -3.00 2.78
C PRO A 218 24.33 -4.23 2.19
N VAL A 219 23.03 -4.43 2.48
CA VAL A 219 22.20 -5.53 1.96
C VAL A 219 21.98 -5.43 0.45
N ILE A 220 22.02 -4.23 -0.13
CA ILE A 220 21.73 -3.97 -1.55
C ILE A 220 22.94 -4.33 -2.45
N VAL A 221 24.12 -4.55 -1.89
CA VAL A 221 25.35 -4.79 -2.65
C VAL A 221 25.45 -6.25 -3.10
N ASP A 222 25.71 -6.46 -4.39
CA ASP A 222 25.91 -7.79 -4.96
C ASP A 222 27.27 -8.38 -4.55
N LEU A 223 27.25 -9.43 -3.74
CA LEU A 223 28.48 -10.11 -3.29
C LEU A 223 29.14 -10.97 -4.36
N GLU A 224 28.36 -11.49 -5.31
CA GLU A 224 28.87 -12.38 -6.34
C GLU A 224 29.65 -11.59 -7.38
N GLU A 225 29.13 -10.42 -7.77
CA GLU A 225 29.85 -9.46 -8.62
C GLU A 225 31.07 -8.86 -7.89
N LEU A 226 30.95 -8.53 -6.59
CA LEU A 226 32.07 -8.02 -5.79
C LEU A 226 33.23 -9.02 -5.65
N ARG A 227 32.93 -10.32 -5.68
CA ARG A 227 33.92 -11.40 -5.53
C ARG A 227 34.96 -11.41 -6.64
N GLU A 228 34.62 -10.93 -7.83
CA GLU A 228 35.53 -10.90 -8.97
C GLU A 228 36.65 -9.86 -8.81
N PHE A 229 36.41 -8.82 -8.03
CA PHE A 229 37.30 -7.65 -7.95
C PHE A 229 38.04 -7.51 -6.61
N VAL A 230 37.66 -8.29 -5.61
CA VAL A 230 38.09 -8.12 -4.22
C VAL A 230 38.67 -9.43 -3.66
N GLU A 231 39.64 -9.32 -2.74
CA GLU A 231 40.26 -10.49 -2.12
C GLU A 231 39.32 -11.18 -1.12
N GLU A 232 39.52 -12.49 -0.90
CA GLU A 232 38.67 -13.32 -0.03
C GLU A 232 38.56 -12.77 1.41
N ALA A 233 39.63 -12.19 1.94
CA ALA A 233 39.63 -11.58 3.28
C ALA A 233 38.72 -10.33 3.39
N ASP A 234 38.65 -9.51 2.34
CA ASP A 234 37.79 -8.32 2.33
C ASP A 234 36.32 -8.71 2.11
N LEU A 235 36.07 -9.78 1.33
CA LEU A 235 34.73 -10.35 1.16
C LEU A 235 34.19 -10.97 2.46
N GLU A 236 35.03 -11.68 3.22
CA GLU A 236 34.65 -12.23 4.52
C GLU A 236 34.26 -11.12 5.50
N ASN A 237 35.05 -10.04 5.55
CA ASN A 237 34.75 -8.87 6.36
C ASN A 237 33.42 -8.24 5.92
N PHE A 238 33.23 -7.98 4.63
CA PHE A 238 32.01 -7.38 4.12
C PHE A 238 30.78 -8.29 4.30
N ALA A 239 30.93 -9.61 4.22
CA ALA A 239 29.86 -10.57 4.53
C ALA A 239 29.49 -10.57 6.02
N GLU A 240 30.45 -10.39 6.93
CA GLU A 240 30.15 -10.19 8.36
C GLU A 240 29.40 -8.88 8.60
N VAL A 241 29.84 -7.80 7.96
CA VAL A 241 29.17 -6.51 7.95
C VAL A 241 27.72 -6.64 7.47
N ARG A 242 27.50 -7.32 6.34
CA ARG A 242 26.18 -7.54 5.77
C ARG A 242 25.29 -8.35 6.72
N ARG A 243 25.77 -9.46 7.28
CA ARG A 243 25.02 -10.25 8.28
C ARG A 243 24.59 -9.43 9.49
N ARG A 244 25.48 -8.56 9.99
CA ARG A 244 25.15 -7.68 11.12
C ARG A 244 24.06 -6.66 10.73
N ALA A 245 24.13 -6.11 9.53
CA ALA A 245 23.10 -5.21 9.02
C ALA A 245 21.76 -5.92 8.79
N GLU A 246 21.76 -7.14 8.24
CA GLU A 246 20.59 -7.99 8.09
C GLU A 246 19.93 -8.29 9.45
N GLU A 247 20.73 -8.58 10.49
CA GLU A 247 20.23 -8.83 11.84
C GLU A 247 19.63 -7.56 12.48
N LEU A 248 20.26 -6.40 12.29
CA LEU A 248 19.69 -5.13 12.74
C LEU A 248 18.39 -4.79 11.99
N LEU A 249 18.33 -5.08 10.69
CA LEU A 249 17.13 -4.91 9.87
C LEU A 249 16.01 -5.84 10.35
N ARG A 250 16.31 -7.12 10.62
CA ARG A 250 15.38 -8.09 11.22
C ARG A 250 14.81 -7.55 12.53
N GLN A 251 15.66 -7.12 13.45
CA GLN A 251 15.22 -6.55 14.74
C GLN A 251 14.38 -5.27 14.56
N ALA A 252 14.71 -4.42 13.59
CA ALA A 252 13.91 -3.24 13.26
C ALA A 252 12.54 -3.61 12.67
N ALA A 253 12.50 -4.59 11.76
CA ALA A 253 11.27 -5.10 11.16
C ALA A 253 10.32 -5.72 12.21
N GLU A 254 10.85 -6.53 13.12
CA GLU A 254 10.08 -7.10 14.24
C GLU A 254 9.51 -6.02 15.17
N ARG A 255 10.28 -4.96 15.47
CA ARG A 255 9.80 -3.81 16.26
C ARG A 255 8.65 -3.08 15.57
N GLU A 256 8.72 -3.00 14.25
CA GLU A 256 7.65 -2.42 13.45
C GLU A 256 6.41 -3.33 13.40
N GLY A 257 6.56 -4.60 13.76
CA GLY A 257 5.49 -5.60 13.90
C GLY A 257 5.35 -6.48 12.66
N LEU A 258 6.39 -6.52 11.82
CA LEU A 258 6.51 -7.47 10.71
C LEU A 258 6.87 -8.85 11.24
N VAL A 259 6.48 -9.89 10.51
CA VAL A 259 6.70 -11.29 10.84
C VAL A 259 7.43 -11.95 9.68
N GLU A 260 8.55 -12.60 9.98
CA GLU A 260 9.31 -13.42 9.04
C GLU A 260 8.64 -14.80 8.93
N ASP A 261 8.13 -15.12 7.74
CA ASP A 261 7.73 -16.48 7.35
C ASP A 261 8.90 -17.10 6.55
N GLY A 262 8.95 -18.42 6.40
CA GLY A 262 10.06 -19.12 5.73
C GLY A 262 10.40 -18.66 4.30
N ASP A 263 9.48 -17.96 3.63
CA ASP A 263 9.64 -17.40 2.27
C ASP A 263 9.77 -15.87 2.23
N GLY A 264 9.88 -15.18 3.38
CA GLY A 264 10.09 -13.73 3.48
C GLY A 264 9.17 -13.03 4.49
N TRP A 265 9.04 -11.71 4.41
CA TRP A 265 8.39 -10.92 5.46
C TRP A 265 6.95 -10.54 5.17
N SER A 266 6.12 -10.46 6.22
CA SER A 266 4.71 -10.08 6.13
C SER A 266 4.28 -9.14 7.27
N LEU A 267 3.17 -8.43 7.08
CA LEU A 267 2.57 -7.61 8.14
C LEU A 267 1.94 -8.48 9.23
N GLY A 268 2.51 -8.44 10.43
CA GLY A 268 1.89 -9.06 11.60
C GLY A 268 0.68 -8.28 12.12
N PRO A 269 -0.10 -8.85 13.06
CA PRO A 269 -1.27 -8.19 13.63
C PRO A 269 -0.98 -6.83 14.28
N SER A 270 0.22 -6.64 14.84
CA SER A 270 0.61 -5.38 15.47
C SER A 270 0.89 -4.28 14.44
N ALA A 271 1.66 -4.60 13.39
CA ALA A 271 1.92 -3.68 12.29
C ALA A 271 0.62 -3.30 11.57
N MET A 272 -0.28 -4.26 11.35
CA MET A 272 -1.59 -4.01 10.75
C MET A 272 -2.41 -2.98 11.55
N ARG A 273 -2.40 -3.06 12.88
CA ARG A 273 -3.07 -2.07 13.74
C ARG A 273 -2.45 -0.68 13.62
N LYS A 274 -1.12 -0.59 13.61
CA LYS A 274 -0.41 0.68 13.42
C LYS A 274 -0.72 1.29 12.06
N TYR A 275 -0.72 0.47 11.00
CA TYR A 275 -1.06 0.88 9.65
C TYR A 275 -2.50 1.41 9.56
N GLN A 276 -3.49 0.69 10.12
CA GLN A 276 -4.88 1.14 10.22
C GLN A 276 -5.00 2.48 10.96
N GLN A 277 -4.25 2.67 12.04
CA GLN A 277 -4.21 3.93 12.78
C GLN A 277 -3.61 5.07 11.94
N ALA A 278 -2.57 4.78 11.15
CA ALA A 278 -1.95 5.74 10.26
C ALA A 278 -2.90 6.18 9.15
N LEU A 279 -3.61 5.23 8.53
CA LEU A 279 -4.65 5.52 7.54
C LEU A 279 -5.74 6.41 8.15
N LEU A 280 -6.19 6.06 9.35
CA LEU A 280 -7.20 6.85 10.06
C LEU A 280 -6.68 8.28 10.36
N ALA A 281 -5.42 8.41 10.77
CA ALA A 281 -4.80 9.71 11.07
C ALA A 281 -4.63 10.58 9.82
N SER A 282 -4.19 10.04 8.68
CA SER A 282 -4.08 10.80 7.42
C SER A 282 -5.44 11.30 6.94
N VAL A 283 -6.47 10.47 7.12
CA VAL A 283 -7.86 10.85 6.86
C VAL A 283 -8.27 12.06 7.70
N PHE A 284 -8.00 12.04 9.01
CA PHE A 284 -8.40 13.13 9.90
C PHE A 284 -7.57 14.41 9.74
N ASP A 285 -6.28 14.32 9.44
CA ASP A 285 -5.40 15.48 9.35
C ASP A 285 -5.65 16.32 8.08
N SER A 286 -6.04 15.68 6.98
CA SER A 286 -6.48 16.36 5.75
C SER A 286 -7.87 17.01 5.85
N MET A 287 -8.66 16.68 6.89
CA MET A 287 -9.99 17.26 7.14
C MET A 287 -9.96 18.58 7.94
N GLN A 288 -8.78 19.12 8.27
CA GLN A 288 -8.64 20.32 9.12
C GLN A 288 -9.28 21.62 8.58
N GLY A 289 -9.82 21.64 7.35
CA GLY A 289 -10.63 22.75 6.84
C GLY A 289 -12.04 22.88 7.44
N GLY A 290 -12.55 21.85 8.11
CA GLY A 290 -13.88 21.83 8.73
C GLY A 290 -13.82 21.96 10.25
N ARG A 291 -13.60 23.18 10.76
CA ARG A 291 -13.75 23.62 12.17
C ARG A 291 -13.70 22.53 13.25
N HIS A 292 -12.54 22.49 13.90
CA HIS A 292 -12.29 21.86 15.18
C HIS A 292 -13.39 22.14 16.21
N GLY A 293 -14.07 21.07 16.61
CA GLY A 293 -14.64 20.90 17.93
C GLY A 293 -14.42 19.44 18.28
N ARG A 294 -13.47 19.17 19.19
CA ARG A 294 -13.41 17.86 19.86
C ARG A 294 -14.80 17.56 20.38
N HIS A 295 -15.25 16.35 20.10
CA HIS A 295 -16.57 15.82 20.41
C HIS A 295 -16.93 16.06 21.89
N ASP A 296 -17.73 17.09 22.18
CA ASP A 296 -18.49 17.10 23.42
C ASP A 296 -19.56 16.02 23.28
N PRO A 297 -19.57 15.00 24.17
CA PRO A 297 -20.68 14.06 24.25
C PRO A 297 -21.94 14.88 24.53
N VAL A 298 -22.99 14.69 23.73
CA VAL A 298 -24.30 15.22 24.12
C VAL A 298 -24.78 14.33 25.25
N ASP A 299 -24.89 14.90 26.45
CA ASP A 299 -25.52 14.28 27.59
C ASP A 299 -26.95 13.89 27.21
N HIS A 300 -27.35 12.66 27.51
CA HIS A 300 -28.72 12.21 27.35
C HIS A 300 -29.23 11.70 28.68
N ASP A 301 -30.48 12.04 28.99
CA ASP A 301 -31.06 11.73 30.29
C ASP A 301 -31.44 10.25 30.44
N ASP A 302 -31.50 9.50 29.34
CA ASP A 302 -31.94 8.10 29.30
C ASP A 302 -31.00 7.22 28.47
N GLY A 303 -29.92 6.76 29.10
CA GLY A 303 -28.83 6.00 28.49
C GLY A 303 -28.54 4.67 29.19
N ALA A 304 -28.03 3.69 28.44
CA ALA A 304 -27.75 2.35 28.96
C ALA A 304 -26.48 2.26 29.84
N HIS A 305 -25.65 3.30 29.86
CA HIS A 305 -24.40 3.33 30.64
C HIS A 305 -24.41 4.50 31.62
N GLU A 306 -24.31 4.21 32.91
CA GLU A 306 -24.15 5.24 33.95
C GLU A 306 -22.73 5.83 33.91
N LEU A 307 -22.64 7.14 34.05
CA LEU A 307 -21.40 7.89 34.19
C LEU A 307 -21.12 8.17 35.68
N PRO A 308 -19.85 8.31 36.09
CA PRO A 308 -19.50 8.71 37.45
C PRO A 308 -19.99 10.11 37.83
N SER A 309 -20.30 10.96 36.85
CA SER A 309 -20.85 12.30 37.06
C SER A 309 -22.35 12.24 37.33
N THR A 310 -22.82 13.01 38.30
CA THR A 310 -24.24 13.11 38.67
C THR A 310 -24.89 14.40 38.18
N ARG A 311 -26.22 14.46 38.25
CA ARG A 311 -27.01 15.69 38.07
C ARG A 311 -28.22 15.68 39.01
N PRO A 312 -28.83 16.84 39.31
CA PRO A 312 -30.07 16.88 40.09
C PRO A 312 -31.19 16.06 39.44
N TRP A 313 -31.97 15.37 40.27
CA TRP A 313 -33.13 14.60 39.85
C TRP A 313 -34.26 15.50 39.35
N ALA A 314 -34.88 15.10 38.25
CA ALA A 314 -36.07 15.72 37.69
C ALA A 314 -37.22 14.71 37.58
N PHE A 315 -38.45 15.22 37.61
CA PHE A 315 -39.63 14.38 37.45
C PHE A 315 -39.64 13.69 36.08
N GLY A 316 -39.58 12.35 36.08
CA GLY A 316 -39.45 11.53 34.88
C GLY A 316 -38.19 10.66 34.86
N ASP A 317 -37.19 10.99 35.69
CA ASP A 317 -35.96 10.22 35.76
C ASP A 317 -36.17 8.81 36.37
N PRO A 318 -35.46 7.78 35.87
CA PRO A 318 -35.55 6.44 36.39
C PRO A 318 -34.98 6.37 37.82
N ILE A 319 -35.78 5.85 38.76
CA ILE A 319 -35.36 5.65 40.16
C ILE A 319 -34.14 4.71 40.26
N ALA A 320 -33.97 3.82 39.29
CA ALA A 320 -32.82 2.91 39.22
C ALA A 320 -31.47 3.63 39.08
N GLY A 321 -31.44 4.84 38.51
CA GLY A 321 -30.23 5.63 38.30
C GLY A 321 -29.91 6.61 39.44
N LEU A 322 -30.57 6.50 40.59
CA LEU A 322 -30.37 7.41 41.72
C LEU A 322 -29.02 7.14 42.43
N ASP A 323 -28.19 8.17 42.60
CA ASP A 323 -27.02 8.13 43.47
C ASP A 323 -27.49 8.30 44.93
N LEU A 324 -27.83 7.19 45.58
CA LEU A 324 -28.25 7.20 46.99
C LEU A 324 -27.19 7.83 47.92
N PRO A 325 -25.90 7.46 47.83
CA PRO A 325 -24.86 8.08 48.66
C PRO A 325 -24.80 9.60 48.56
N ALA A 326 -24.74 10.16 47.34
CA ALA A 326 -24.72 11.60 47.12
C ALA A 326 -26.02 12.25 47.61
N SER A 327 -27.16 11.61 47.36
CA SER A 327 -28.46 12.13 47.77
C SER A 327 -28.62 12.21 49.29
N ILE A 328 -28.14 11.20 50.02
CA ILE A 328 -28.13 11.19 51.48
C ILE A 328 -27.15 12.24 52.02
N LEU A 329 -25.97 12.38 51.39
CA LEU A 329 -24.99 13.37 51.80
C LEU A 329 -25.52 14.80 51.64
N ASN A 330 -26.18 15.09 50.52
CA ASN A 330 -26.85 16.37 50.26
C ASN A 330 -27.94 16.64 51.30
N CYS A 331 -28.76 15.64 51.62
CA CYS A 331 -29.78 15.76 52.67
C CYS A 331 -29.19 16.06 54.05
N VAL A 332 -28.14 15.33 54.46
CA VAL A 332 -27.49 15.56 55.77
C VAL A 332 -26.83 16.93 55.82
N ALA A 333 -26.18 17.36 54.73
CA ALA A 333 -25.59 18.69 54.63
C ALA A 333 -26.65 19.79 54.74
N ARG A 334 -27.82 19.61 54.11
CA ARG A 334 -28.95 20.54 54.20
C ARG A 334 -29.52 20.62 55.61
N GLU A 335 -29.79 19.49 56.26
CA GLU A 335 -30.31 19.45 57.64
C GLU A 335 -29.33 20.13 58.61
N ALA A 336 -28.02 19.85 58.48
CA ALA A 336 -27.00 20.50 59.29
C ALA A 336 -26.96 22.02 59.08
N ALA A 337 -27.09 22.50 57.84
CA ALA A 337 -27.12 23.93 57.53
C ALA A 337 -28.41 24.62 58.03
N ALA A 338 -29.53 23.90 58.07
CA ALA A 338 -30.82 24.39 58.58
C ALA A 338 -30.95 24.31 60.11
N GLY A 339 -29.96 23.77 60.82
CA GLY A 339 -30.00 23.56 62.27
C GLY A 339 -30.90 22.40 62.71
N GLY A 340 -31.20 21.46 61.79
CA GLY A 340 -31.94 20.23 62.03
C GLY A 340 -31.09 19.13 62.66
N ASP A 341 -31.70 17.97 62.92
CA ASP A 341 -31.02 16.79 63.45
C ASP A 341 -30.48 15.90 62.30
N PRO A 342 -29.16 15.87 62.06
CA PRO A 342 -28.56 15.08 60.99
C PRO A 342 -28.64 13.56 61.24
N THR A 343 -29.03 13.11 62.44
CA THR A 343 -29.21 11.68 62.75
C THR A 343 -30.54 11.11 62.24
N HIS A 344 -31.49 11.99 61.88
CA HIS A 344 -32.78 11.64 61.30
C HIS A 344 -33.04 12.42 60.00
N PRO A 345 -32.28 12.14 58.92
CA PRO A 345 -32.39 12.88 57.66
C PRO A 345 -33.75 12.67 56.99
N SER A 346 -34.42 13.77 56.60
CA SER A 346 -35.67 13.76 55.84
C SER A 346 -35.41 14.09 54.37
N LEU A 347 -35.25 13.05 53.55
CA LEU A 347 -34.96 13.20 52.11
C LEU A 347 -36.05 14.00 51.38
N ARG A 348 -35.66 15.01 50.59
CA ARG A 348 -36.55 15.77 49.68
C ARG A 348 -36.04 15.67 48.24
N GLY A 349 -36.91 16.02 47.28
CA GLY A 349 -36.58 15.98 45.86
C GLY A 349 -35.37 16.84 45.45
N GLU A 350 -35.08 17.91 46.19
CA GLU A 350 -33.91 18.77 45.97
C GLU A 350 -32.58 18.13 46.39
N ASP A 351 -32.62 17.10 47.25
CA ASP A 351 -31.42 16.37 47.68
C ASP A 351 -31.05 15.27 46.70
N LEU A 352 -32.00 14.85 45.85
CA LEU A 352 -31.87 13.69 44.96
C LEU A 352 -30.92 14.00 43.81
N GLU A 353 -29.91 13.15 43.66
CA GLU A 353 -29.01 13.13 42.50
C GLU A 353 -29.18 11.83 41.71
N VAL A 354 -29.11 11.95 40.39
CA VAL A 354 -29.10 10.81 39.47
C VAL A 354 -27.76 10.76 38.76
N HIS A 355 -27.27 9.55 38.50
CA HIS A 355 -26.15 9.36 37.60
C HIS A 355 -26.53 9.84 36.21
N ARG A 356 -25.67 10.66 35.59
CA ARG A 356 -25.82 10.96 34.17
C ARG A 356 -25.68 9.65 33.41
N THR A 357 -26.57 9.39 32.48
CA THR A 357 -26.50 8.19 31.66
C THR A 357 -26.01 8.56 30.26
N ARG A 358 -25.48 7.56 29.55
CA ARG A 358 -25.00 7.70 28.19
C ARG A 358 -25.73 6.72 27.29
N ALA A 359 -26.50 7.25 26.35
CA ALA A 359 -27.04 6.46 25.25
C ALA A 359 -25.90 6.16 24.26
N THR A 360 -25.55 4.90 24.09
CA THR A 360 -24.69 4.46 22.98
C THR A 360 -25.60 3.96 21.87
N THR A 361 -25.84 4.79 20.86
CA THR A 361 -26.62 4.35 19.70
C THR A 361 -25.77 3.38 18.88
N LYS A 362 -26.04 2.08 19.03
CA LYS A 362 -25.40 1.02 18.24
C LYS A 362 -25.71 1.25 16.76
N CYS A 363 -24.76 0.98 15.88
CA CYS A 363 -24.97 0.95 14.44
C CYS A 363 -24.62 -0.43 13.87
N ALA A 364 -25.38 -0.87 12.86
CA ALA A 364 -25.09 -2.05 12.07
C ALA A 364 -24.75 -1.63 10.64
N THR A 365 -23.52 -1.92 10.24
CA THR A 365 -22.94 -1.49 8.95
C THR A 365 -22.51 -2.70 8.14
N VAL A 366 -22.93 -2.75 6.88
CA VAL A 366 -22.38 -3.68 5.87
C VAL A 366 -21.58 -2.87 4.86
N VAL A 367 -20.30 -3.18 4.71
CA VAL A 367 -19.42 -2.58 3.69
C VAL A 367 -19.33 -3.54 2.51
N ILE A 368 -19.89 -3.13 1.37
CA ILE A 368 -19.85 -3.85 0.10
C ILE A 368 -18.70 -3.28 -0.72
N MET A 369 -17.70 -4.10 -0.97
CA MET A 369 -16.51 -3.78 -1.75
C MET A 369 -16.66 -4.37 -3.14
N ASP A 370 -16.67 -3.53 -4.18
CA ASP A 370 -16.58 -4.00 -5.55
C ASP A 370 -15.19 -4.60 -5.82
N MET A 371 -15.18 -5.84 -6.30
CA MET A 371 -14.01 -6.62 -6.69
C MET A 371 -14.17 -7.16 -8.12
N SER A 372 -15.02 -6.52 -8.92
CA SER A 372 -15.20 -6.80 -10.35
C SER A 372 -13.92 -6.49 -11.14
N GLY A 373 -13.91 -6.88 -12.42
CA GLY A 373 -12.72 -6.72 -13.27
C GLY A 373 -12.32 -5.27 -13.48
N SER A 374 -13.28 -4.35 -13.49
CA SER A 374 -13.04 -2.92 -13.73
C SER A 374 -12.21 -2.30 -12.59
N MET A 375 -12.41 -2.73 -11.36
CA MET A 375 -11.69 -2.23 -10.18
C MET A 375 -10.17 -2.43 -10.23
N ARG A 376 -9.65 -3.31 -11.09
CA ARG A 376 -8.21 -3.52 -11.31
C ARG A 376 -7.56 -2.32 -12.00
N TRP A 377 -8.31 -1.66 -12.87
CA TRP A 377 -7.86 -0.52 -13.64
C TRP A 377 -7.59 0.68 -12.73
N GLY A 378 -6.44 1.33 -12.91
CA GLY A 378 -6.03 2.47 -12.08
C GLY A 378 -5.81 2.15 -10.59
N GLY A 379 -5.79 0.87 -10.19
CA GLY A 379 -5.55 0.48 -8.79
C GLY A 379 -6.71 0.81 -7.83
N GLN A 380 -7.92 1.05 -8.33
CA GLN A 380 -9.07 1.49 -7.53
C GLN A 380 -9.42 0.56 -6.36
N TYR A 381 -9.23 -0.75 -6.54
CA TYR A 381 -9.42 -1.75 -5.49
C TYR A 381 -8.52 -1.52 -4.26
N VAL A 382 -7.35 -0.89 -4.41
CA VAL A 382 -6.46 -0.52 -3.30
C VAL A 382 -7.14 0.49 -2.41
N ALA A 383 -7.70 1.53 -3.01
CA ALA A 383 -8.44 2.54 -2.29
C ALA A 383 -9.62 1.89 -1.55
N CYS A 384 -10.42 1.05 -2.24
CA CYS A 384 -11.54 0.32 -1.65
C CYS A 384 -11.14 -0.46 -0.38
N LYS A 385 -10.02 -1.19 -0.45
CA LYS A 385 -9.47 -1.92 0.70
C LYS A 385 -8.96 -1.00 1.81
N LYS A 386 -8.20 0.06 1.50
CA LYS A 386 -7.74 1.06 2.49
C LYS A 386 -8.92 1.60 3.30
N MET A 387 -10.01 1.91 2.63
CA MET A 387 -11.23 2.43 3.25
C MET A 387 -11.92 1.40 4.15
N ALA A 388 -12.06 0.16 3.69
CA ALA A 388 -12.61 -0.93 4.49
C ALA A 388 -11.77 -1.16 5.76
N LEU A 389 -10.45 -1.13 5.65
CA LEU A 389 -9.50 -1.29 6.77
C LEU A 389 -9.53 -0.10 7.73
N ALA A 390 -9.66 1.13 7.22
CA ALA A 390 -9.78 2.33 8.03
C ALA A 390 -11.09 2.31 8.85
N LEU A 391 -12.21 1.91 8.24
CA LEU A 391 -13.48 1.71 8.94
C LEU A 391 -13.40 0.60 9.99
N GLU A 392 -12.74 -0.52 9.68
CA GLU A 392 -12.52 -1.60 10.65
C GLU A 392 -11.75 -1.10 11.88
N GLY A 393 -10.65 -0.38 11.64
CA GLY A 393 -9.82 0.20 12.70
C GLY A 393 -10.58 1.21 13.56
N LEU A 394 -11.36 2.10 12.93
CA LEU A 394 -12.18 3.10 13.63
C LEU A 394 -13.25 2.44 14.50
N VAL A 395 -14.04 1.53 13.94
CA VAL A 395 -15.13 0.86 14.66
C VAL A 395 -14.58 0.04 15.83
N ARG A 396 -13.48 -0.70 15.63
CA ARG A 396 -12.89 -1.52 16.70
C ARG A 396 -12.36 -0.68 17.86
N ARG A 397 -11.86 0.54 17.59
CA ARG A 397 -11.25 1.40 18.61
C ARG A 397 -12.27 2.28 19.33
N GLU A 398 -13.09 2.98 18.57
CA GLU A 398 -13.99 4.01 19.10
C GLU A 398 -15.40 3.47 19.39
N TYR A 399 -15.81 2.39 18.70
CA TYR A 399 -17.20 1.91 18.67
C TYR A 399 -17.32 0.38 18.80
N PRO A 400 -16.77 -0.24 19.87
CA PRO A 400 -16.76 -1.70 20.01
C PRO A 400 -18.15 -2.35 20.10
N GLY A 401 -19.21 -1.58 20.36
CA GLY A 401 -20.60 -2.05 20.39
C GLY A 401 -21.28 -2.13 19.01
N ASP A 402 -20.64 -1.63 17.95
CA ASP A 402 -21.20 -1.62 16.60
C ASP A 402 -20.95 -2.93 15.85
N ARG A 403 -21.91 -3.30 15.01
CA ARG A 403 -21.78 -4.46 14.11
C ARG A 403 -21.25 -3.99 12.78
N LEU A 404 -20.13 -4.57 12.36
CA LEU A 404 -19.50 -4.30 11.07
C LEU A 404 -19.27 -5.61 10.32
N HIS A 405 -19.87 -5.71 9.14
CA HIS A 405 -19.72 -6.81 8.19
C HIS A 405 -19.08 -6.30 6.91
N PHE A 406 -18.27 -7.15 6.29
CA PHE A 406 -17.65 -6.88 4.99
C PHE A 406 -18.15 -7.88 3.97
N MET A 407 -18.24 -7.45 2.72
CA MET A 407 -18.71 -8.25 1.60
C MET A 407 -17.90 -7.91 0.37
N GLU A 408 -17.42 -8.93 -0.34
CA GLU A 408 -16.92 -8.76 -1.71
C GLU A 408 -18.09 -8.92 -2.68
N MET A 409 -18.13 -8.08 -3.69
CA MET A 409 -19.12 -8.09 -4.74
C MET A 409 -18.41 -8.22 -6.09
N TYR A 410 -18.90 -9.14 -6.90
CA TYR A 410 -18.54 -9.33 -8.30
C TYR A 410 -19.76 -9.93 -9.01
N SER A 411 -19.62 -10.89 -9.92
CA SER A 411 -20.74 -11.61 -10.55
C SER A 411 -21.72 -12.20 -9.52
N VAL A 412 -21.20 -12.59 -8.35
CA VAL A 412 -21.98 -12.87 -7.15
C VAL A 412 -21.44 -12.08 -5.95
N ALA A 413 -22.08 -12.17 -4.79
CA ALA A 413 -21.66 -11.47 -3.58
C ALA A 413 -21.38 -12.46 -2.43
N ARG A 414 -20.31 -12.24 -1.67
CA ARG A 414 -19.88 -13.12 -0.56
C ARG A 414 -19.47 -12.31 0.67
N VAL A 415 -19.87 -12.79 1.85
CA VAL A 415 -19.41 -12.20 3.11
C VAL A 415 -17.93 -12.51 3.32
N VAL A 416 -17.15 -11.49 3.65
CA VAL A 416 -15.71 -11.60 3.85
C VAL A 416 -15.40 -11.51 5.34
N PRO A 417 -14.68 -12.50 5.92
CA PRO A 417 -14.13 -12.39 7.26
C PRO A 417 -13.14 -11.22 7.37
N ARG A 418 -13.09 -10.57 8.53
CA ARG A 418 -12.23 -9.40 8.75
C ARG A 418 -10.75 -9.65 8.46
N GLY A 419 -10.25 -10.85 8.79
CA GLY A 419 -8.86 -11.24 8.53
C GLY A 419 -8.50 -11.37 7.04
N ASP A 420 -9.49 -11.52 6.16
CA ASP A 420 -9.30 -11.76 4.73
C ASP A 420 -9.37 -10.50 3.88
N LEU A 421 -9.67 -9.33 4.46
CA LEU A 421 -9.80 -8.06 3.72
C LEU A 421 -8.55 -7.73 2.91
N MET A 422 -7.36 -7.99 3.45
CA MET A 422 -6.08 -7.77 2.77
C MET A 422 -5.92 -8.64 1.53
N ASN A 423 -6.47 -9.87 1.57
CA ASN A 423 -6.30 -10.89 0.55
C ASN A 423 -7.27 -10.74 -0.63
N LEU A 424 -8.26 -9.84 -0.52
CA LEU A 424 -9.19 -9.59 -1.61
C LEU A 424 -8.48 -8.98 -2.81
N LEU A 425 -8.69 -9.56 -3.98
CA LEU A 425 -8.17 -9.06 -5.25
C LEU A 425 -9.31 -8.99 -6.27
N PRO A 426 -9.28 -8.02 -7.20
CA PRO A 426 -10.21 -7.96 -8.31
C PRO A 426 -10.21 -9.26 -9.10
N LYS A 427 -11.41 -9.78 -9.40
CA LYS A 427 -11.58 -11.02 -10.15
C LYS A 427 -11.01 -10.86 -11.56
N PRO A 428 -10.34 -11.90 -12.10
CA PRO A 428 -9.73 -11.82 -13.43
C PRO A 428 -10.82 -11.67 -14.50
N VAL A 429 -10.56 -10.82 -15.48
CA VAL A 429 -11.41 -10.69 -16.67
C VAL A 429 -11.20 -11.93 -17.54
N THR A 430 -12.26 -12.71 -17.72
CA THR A 430 -12.24 -13.97 -18.49
C THR A 430 -12.89 -13.84 -19.87
N ILE A 431 -13.69 -12.77 -20.08
CA ILE A 431 -14.37 -12.48 -21.33
C ILE A 431 -13.96 -11.08 -21.77
N ASN A 432 -13.50 -10.94 -23.02
CA ASN A 432 -13.03 -9.66 -23.57
C ASN A 432 -13.96 -9.12 -24.67
N ASP A 433 -15.11 -9.77 -24.90
CA ASP A 433 -16.09 -9.32 -25.87
C ASP A 433 -16.71 -7.98 -25.43
N PRO A 434 -16.90 -7.02 -26.35
CA PRO A 434 -17.44 -5.70 -26.02
C PRO A 434 -18.92 -5.73 -25.66
N VAL A 435 -19.62 -6.81 -25.99
CA VAL A 435 -21.02 -7.04 -25.64
C VAL A 435 -21.17 -8.47 -25.14
N VAL A 436 -21.58 -8.62 -23.88
CA VAL A 436 -21.77 -9.92 -23.22
C VAL A 436 -23.21 -10.01 -22.75
N ARG A 437 -23.90 -11.10 -23.10
CA ARG A 437 -25.29 -11.35 -22.72
C ARG A 437 -25.44 -12.81 -22.34
N LEU A 438 -25.17 -13.13 -21.08
CA LEU A 438 -25.21 -14.49 -20.56
C LEU A 438 -26.35 -14.65 -19.54
N ARG A 439 -26.86 -15.89 -19.47
CA ARG A 439 -27.78 -16.36 -18.45
C ARG A 439 -27.24 -17.68 -17.91
N ALA A 440 -27.14 -17.80 -16.61
CA ALA A 440 -26.83 -19.04 -15.91
C ALA A 440 -27.99 -19.40 -15.00
N ASP A 441 -28.50 -20.62 -15.11
CA ASP A 441 -29.54 -21.14 -14.24
C ASP A 441 -28.88 -21.71 -12.98
N MET A 442 -28.95 -20.99 -11.86
CA MET A 442 -28.28 -21.40 -10.62
C MET A 442 -29.08 -22.44 -9.82
N SER A 443 -30.24 -22.87 -10.32
CA SER A 443 -30.97 -24.02 -9.77
C SER A 443 -30.42 -25.36 -10.27
N ASP A 444 -29.67 -25.34 -11.38
CA ASP A 444 -29.01 -26.52 -11.94
C ASP A 444 -27.81 -26.93 -11.07
N PRO A 445 -27.79 -28.15 -10.50
CA PRO A 445 -26.67 -28.62 -9.68
C PRO A 445 -25.35 -28.74 -10.44
N ASP A 446 -25.37 -28.79 -11.77
CA ASP A 446 -24.17 -28.86 -12.61
C ASP A 446 -23.51 -27.48 -12.83
N ILE A 447 -24.18 -26.39 -12.47
CA ILE A 447 -23.66 -25.02 -12.61
C ILE A 447 -23.23 -24.50 -11.24
N THR A 448 -21.93 -24.32 -11.06
CA THR A 448 -21.36 -23.77 -9.83
C THR A 448 -20.85 -22.34 -10.02
N GLU A 449 -20.57 -21.66 -8.91
CA GLU A 449 -19.97 -20.33 -8.93
C GLU A 449 -18.63 -20.28 -9.70
N GLN A 450 -17.90 -21.39 -9.74
CA GLN A 450 -16.59 -21.48 -10.42
C GLN A 450 -16.73 -21.51 -11.95
N ASP A 451 -17.89 -21.93 -12.45
CA ASP A 451 -18.19 -21.99 -13.88
C ASP A 451 -18.62 -20.62 -14.44
N LEU A 452 -18.92 -19.67 -13.55
CA LEU A 452 -19.35 -18.33 -13.92
C LEU A 452 -18.16 -17.42 -14.23
N PRO A 453 -18.26 -16.57 -15.26
CA PRO A 453 -17.34 -15.46 -15.44
C PRO A 453 -17.34 -14.56 -14.20
N PRO A 454 -16.21 -14.36 -13.50
CA PRO A 454 -16.25 -13.81 -12.13
C PRO A 454 -16.15 -12.29 -12.07
N HIS A 455 -16.09 -11.58 -13.19
CA HIS A 455 -15.65 -10.17 -13.24
C HIS A 455 -16.78 -9.14 -13.45
N PHE A 456 -18.04 -9.51 -13.27
CA PHE A 456 -19.20 -8.60 -13.39
C PHE A 456 -19.51 -7.90 -12.06
N THR A 457 -20.49 -6.99 -12.04
CA THR A 457 -20.85 -6.14 -10.89
C THR A 457 -22.30 -6.40 -10.46
N ASN A 458 -22.51 -7.20 -9.42
CA ASN A 458 -23.85 -7.62 -8.95
C ASN A 458 -24.31 -6.89 -7.68
N ILE A 459 -24.63 -5.60 -7.81
CA ILE A 459 -25.11 -4.77 -6.69
C ILE A 459 -26.42 -5.33 -6.10
N GLN A 460 -27.31 -5.83 -6.96
CA GLN A 460 -28.58 -6.42 -6.52
C GLN A 460 -28.36 -7.59 -5.55
N HIS A 461 -27.47 -8.54 -5.89
CA HIS A 461 -27.20 -9.68 -5.01
C HIS A 461 -26.55 -9.24 -3.70
N ALA A 462 -25.62 -8.28 -3.76
CA ALA A 462 -24.96 -7.74 -2.58
C ALA A 462 -25.93 -7.06 -1.62
N LEU A 463 -26.86 -6.24 -2.13
CA LEU A 463 -27.91 -5.59 -1.34
C LEU A 463 -28.86 -6.63 -0.71
N ARG A 464 -29.23 -7.68 -1.45
CA ARG A 464 -30.06 -8.78 -0.95
C ARG A 464 -29.41 -9.48 0.24
N LEU A 465 -28.11 -9.77 0.14
CA LEU A 465 -27.35 -10.38 1.22
C LEU A 465 -27.14 -9.41 2.40
N ALA A 466 -26.89 -8.12 2.13
CA ALA A 466 -26.74 -7.09 3.15
C ALA A 466 -28.03 -6.92 3.99
N ARG A 467 -29.20 -6.90 3.35
CA ARG A 467 -30.51 -6.89 4.02
C ARG A 467 -30.65 -8.06 4.99
N ARG A 468 -30.31 -9.28 4.56
CA ARG A 468 -30.34 -10.47 5.43
C ARG A 468 -29.42 -10.34 6.65
N LEU A 469 -28.22 -9.79 6.47
CA LEU A 469 -27.29 -9.55 7.58
C LEU A 469 -27.81 -8.48 8.55
N LEU A 470 -28.38 -7.40 8.01
CA LEU A 470 -28.91 -6.28 8.80
C LEU A 470 -30.23 -6.61 9.50
N ALA A 471 -31.02 -7.55 8.98
CA ALA A 471 -32.29 -7.96 9.58
C ALA A 471 -32.11 -8.49 11.02
N ASN A 472 -31.01 -9.19 11.27
CA ASN A 472 -30.66 -9.75 12.58
C ASN A 472 -29.98 -8.73 13.52
N ALA A 473 -29.84 -7.47 13.10
CA ALA A 473 -29.22 -6.43 13.90
C ALA A 473 -30.16 -5.90 14.99
N ASP A 474 -29.68 -5.94 16.23
CA ASP A 474 -30.32 -5.35 17.43
C ASP A 474 -30.07 -3.84 17.48
N THR A 475 -30.40 -3.15 16.40
CA THR A 475 -30.39 -1.69 16.29
C THR A 475 -31.27 -1.22 15.14
N PRO A 476 -31.99 -0.10 15.33
CA PRO A 476 -32.69 0.57 14.23
C PRO A 476 -31.73 1.25 13.23
N ASN A 477 -30.48 1.54 13.63
CA ASN A 477 -29.51 2.20 12.77
C ASN A 477 -28.81 1.17 11.88
N ARG A 478 -29.37 0.95 10.69
CA ARG A 478 -28.88 -0.02 9.71
C ARG A 478 -28.38 0.72 8.48
N GLN A 479 -27.15 0.43 8.09
CA GLN A 479 -26.55 1.08 6.92
C GLN A 479 -25.75 0.13 6.05
N VAL A 480 -25.74 0.45 4.76
CA VAL A 480 -24.92 -0.19 3.75
C VAL A 480 -24.00 0.86 3.16
N VAL A 481 -22.72 0.55 3.08
CA VAL A 481 -21.70 1.35 2.41
C VAL A 481 -21.29 0.57 1.17
N LEU A 482 -21.69 1.05 -0.01
CA LEU A 482 -21.31 0.48 -1.30
C LEU A 482 -20.13 1.24 -1.87
N ILE A 483 -19.08 0.52 -2.27
CA ILE A 483 -17.86 1.07 -2.87
C ILE A 483 -17.76 0.47 -4.26
N THR A 484 -17.92 1.26 -5.30
CA THR A 484 -18.03 0.79 -6.69
C THR A 484 -17.47 1.85 -7.65
N ASP A 485 -16.99 1.42 -8.81
CA ASP A 485 -16.52 2.32 -9.87
C ASP A 485 -17.58 2.58 -10.97
N GLY A 486 -18.70 1.83 -10.98
CA GLY A 486 -19.71 1.97 -12.03
C GLY A 486 -21.07 1.30 -11.80
N LEU A 487 -21.80 1.14 -12.89
CA LEU A 487 -23.14 0.55 -12.99
C LEU A 487 -23.15 -0.97 -12.77
N PRO A 488 -24.28 -1.53 -12.32
CA PRO A 488 -24.43 -2.97 -12.19
C PRO A 488 -24.51 -3.63 -13.59
N THR A 489 -23.80 -4.75 -13.73
CA THR A 489 -23.74 -5.56 -14.95
C THR A 489 -24.19 -6.99 -14.72
N ALA A 490 -24.64 -7.31 -13.50
CA ALA A 490 -25.20 -8.61 -13.15
C ALA A 490 -26.37 -8.48 -12.18
N HIS A 491 -27.33 -9.39 -12.28
CA HIS A 491 -28.45 -9.50 -11.34
C HIS A 491 -29.07 -10.89 -11.36
N PHE A 492 -29.75 -11.24 -10.27
CA PHE A 492 -30.61 -12.43 -10.21
C PHE A 492 -32.06 -12.09 -10.55
N GLU A 493 -32.70 -13.00 -11.27
CA GLU A 493 -34.16 -13.12 -11.31
C GLU A 493 -34.53 -14.53 -10.88
N ASP A 494 -35.09 -14.64 -9.68
CA ASP A 494 -35.29 -15.91 -9.00
C ASP A 494 -33.95 -16.68 -8.90
N ASP A 495 -33.85 -17.81 -9.60
CA ASP A 495 -32.65 -18.65 -9.65
C ASP A 495 -31.75 -18.39 -10.88
N ASP A 496 -32.21 -17.58 -11.84
CA ASP A 496 -31.42 -17.22 -13.01
C ASP A 496 -30.49 -16.04 -12.71
N LEU A 497 -29.19 -16.22 -12.93
CA LEU A 497 -28.18 -15.17 -12.95
C LEU A 497 -27.99 -14.63 -14.37
N PHE A 498 -28.22 -13.34 -14.54
CA PHE A 498 -27.93 -12.62 -15.79
C PHE A 498 -26.61 -11.86 -15.67
N LEU A 499 -25.74 -11.97 -16.68
CA LEU A 499 -24.49 -11.22 -16.83
C LEU A 499 -24.57 -10.41 -18.13
N LEU A 500 -24.79 -9.10 -18.02
CA LEU A 500 -25.14 -8.20 -19.11
C LEU A 500 -24.13 -7.04 -19.17
N TYR A 501 -23.32 -7.03 -20.23
CA TYR A 501 -22.39 -5.95 -20.55
C TYR A 501 -22.59 -5.46 -22.00
N PRO A 502 -22.56 -4.15 -22.27
CA PRO A 502 -22.63 -3.03 -21.31
C PRO A 502 -23.90 -3.10 -20.42
N PRO A 503 -23.97 -2.28 -19.35
CA PRO A 503 -25.09 -2.27 -18.41
C PRO A 503 -26.47 -2.26 -19.10
N ASP A 504 -27.41 -3.02 -18.55
CA ASP A 504 -28.76 -3.16 -19.10
C ASP A 504 -29.83 -2.54 -18.17
N PRO A 505 -30.87 -1.87 -18.71
CA PRO A 505 -31.96 -1.33 -17.92
C PRO A 505 -32.66 -2.37 -17.02
N ARG A 506 -32.69 -3.65 -17.42
CA ARG A 506 -33.23 -4.75 -16.62
C ARG A 506 -32.44 -4.94 -15.32
N THR A 507 -31.11 -4.88 -15.39
CA THR A 507 -30.19 -4.99 -14.25
C THR A 507 -30.31 -3.79 -13.33
N GLU A 508 -30.40 -2.57 -13.89
CA GLU A 508 -30.66 -1.36 -13.11
C GLU A 508 -31.98 -1.47 -12.35
N ALA A 509 -33.06 -1.88 -13.03
CA ALA A 509 -34.37 -2.02 -12.41
C ALA A 509 -34.36 -3.07 -11.28
N ALA A 510 -33.66 -4.20 -11.45
CA ALA A 510 -33.49 -5.20 -10.41
C ALA A 510 -32.75 -4.64 -9.20
N THR A 511 -31.67 -3.90 -9.43
CA THR A 511 -30.89 -3.25 -8.36
C THR A 511 -31.71 -2.20 -7.61
N MET A 512 -32.46 -1.35 -8.33
CA MET A 512 -33.33 -0.34 -7.72
C MET A 512 -34.45 -0.95 -6.88
N ARG A 513 -35.01 -2.10 -7.29
CA ARG A 513 -36.01 -2.84 -6.48
C ARG A 513 -35.41 -3.27 -5.14
N GLU A 514 -34.21 -3.84 -5.15
CA GLU A 514 -33.56 -4.30 -3.92
C GLU A 514 -33.19 -3.13 -2.98
N ALA A 515 -32.74 -2.00 -3.53
CA ALA A 515 -32.49 -0.78 -2.76
C ALA A 515 -33.78 -0.22 -2.13
N ALA A 516 -34.88 -0.17 -2.88
CA ALA A 516 -36.17 0.27 -2.34
C ALA A 516 -36.66 -0.66 -1.20
N LEU A 517 -36.42 -1.97 -1.31
CA LEU A 517 -36.71 -2.91 -0.24
C LEU A 517 -35.84 -2.66 1.00
N LEU A 518 -34.54 -2.39 0.84
CA LEU A 518 -33.64 -1.98 1.93
C LEU A 518 -34.16 -0.72 2.65
N GLY A 519 -34.58 0.30 1.90
CA GLY A 519 -35.14 1.54 2.46
C GLY A 519 -36.42 1.30 3.26
N ARG A 520 -37.32 0.41 2.79
CA ARG A 520 -38.54 0.02 3.51
C ARG A 520 -38.25 -0.67 4.84
N GLU A 521 -37.12 -1.36 4.96
CA GLU A 521 -36.67 -2.02 6.19
C GLU A 521 -35.87 -1.08 7.12
N GLY A 522 -35.86 0.22 6.82
CA GLY A 522 -35.15 1.25 7.61
C GLY A 522 -33.64 1.27 7.38
N GLY A 523 -33.14 0.58 6.35
CA GLY A 523 -31.73 0.59 5.98
C GLY A 523 -31.38 1.78 5.10
N VAL A 524 -30.21 2.37 5.31
CA VAL A 524 -29.70 3.49 4.50
C VAL A 524 -28.50 3.05 3.66
N LEU A 525 -28.53 3.30 2.35
CA LEU A 525 -27.47 2.97 1.40
C LEU A 525 -26.65 4.23 1.03
N ASN A 526 -25.39 4.25 1.43
CA ASN A 526 -24.42 5.24 1.00
C ASN A 526 -23.55 4.66 -0.12
N VAL A 527 -23.35 5.40 -1.21
CA VAL A 527 -22.59 4.95 -2.38
C VAL A 527 -21.32 5.79 -2.51
N PHE A 528 -20.17 5.14 -2.53
CA PHE A 528 -18.85 5.73 -2.78
C PHE A 528 -18.45 5.37 -4.19
N LEU A 529 -18.47 6.38 -5.06
CA LEU A 529 -18.08 6.24 -6.46
C LEU A 529 -16.60 6.49 -6.62
N VAL A 530 -15.87 5.43 -6.98
CA VAL A 530 -14.44 5.50 -7.30
C VAL A 530 -14.27 5.98 -8.74
N PRO A 531 -13.40 6.97 -9.02
CA PRO A 531 -13.30 7.61 -10.32
C PRO A 531 -12.66 6.66 -11.32
N SER A 532 -13.40 6.26 -12.35
CA SER A 532 -12.93 5.42 -13.46
C SER A 532 -12.79 6.23 -14.74
N TRP A 533 -11.82 5.87 -15.58
CA TRP A 533 -11.62 6.48 -16.90
C TRP A 533 -12.79 6.28 -17.87
N SER A 534 -13.67 5.32 -17.60
CA SER A 534 -14.89 5.06 -18.38
C SER A 534 -16.16 5.56 -17.69
N GLN A 535 -16.04 6.38 -16.63
CA GLN A 535 -17.21 6.87 -15.89
C GLN A 535 -17.94 7.96 -16.68
N ASN A 536 -19.23 7.72 -16.92
CA ASN A 536 -20.12 8.59 -17.66
C ASN A 536 -21.14 9.27 -16.74
N GLU A 537 -21.84 10.29 -17.25
CA GLU A 537 -22.89 11.00 -16.51
C GLU A 537 -24.02 10.06 -16.03
N GLU A 538 -24.27 8.97 -16.77
CA GLU A 538 -25.28 7.97 -16.43
C GLU A 538 -24.94 7.19 -15.16
N ASP A 539 -23.67 6.81 -14.96
CA ASP A 539 -23.20 6.11 -13.75
C ASP A 539 -23.47 6.96 -12.51
N VAL A 540 -23.14 8.25 -12.63
CA VAL A 540 -23.34 9.24 -11.57
C VAL A 540 -24.83 9.40 -11.24
N ARG A 541 -25.66 9.61 -12.27
CA ARG A 541 -27.11 9.76 -12.09
C ARG A 541 -27.73 8.50 -11.48
N PHE A 542 -27.29 7.31 -11.88
CA PHE A 542 -27.78 6.06 -11.31
C PHE A 542 -27.41 5.95 -9.82
N ALA A 543 -26.16 6.20 -9.45
CA ALA A 543 -25.74 6.17 -8.06
C ALA A 543 -26.58 7.12 -7.19
N HIS A 544 -26.90 8.32 -7.70
CA HIS A 544 -27.77 9.28 -7.02
C HIS A 544 -29.17 8.71 -6.79
N ARG A 545 -29.82 8.20 -7.85
CA ARG A 545 -31.13 7.55 -7.73
C ARG A 545 -31.11 6.39 -6.73
N LEU A 546 -30.05 5.57 -6.78
CA LEU A 546 -29.88 4.42 -5.92
C LEU A 546 -29.78 4.82 -4.44
N ALA A 547 -28.93 5.79 -4.11
CA ALA A 547 -28.75 6.26 -2.75
C ALA A 547 -30.01 6.96 -2.20
N GLU A 548 -30.61 7.86 -3.00
CA GLU A 548 -31.83 8.61 -2.63
C GLU A 548 -33.01 7.71 -2.30
N SER A 549 -33.11 6.54 -2.94
CA SER A 549 -34.17 5.55 -2.65
C SER A 549 -34.20 5.05 -1.20
N THR A 550 -33.11 5.26 -0.45
CA THR A 550 -32.95 4.84 0.95
C THR A 550 -32.66 6.00 1.90
N ALA A 551 -32.88 7.24 1.45
CA ALA A 551 -32.43 8.46 2.14
C ALA A 551 -30.90 8.50 2.41
N GLY A 552 -30.13 7.77 1.61
CA GLY A 552 -28.68 7.80 1.63
C GLY A 552 -28.11 8.83 0.67
N ARG A 553 -26.79 8.81 0.50
CA ARG A 553 -26.07 9.78 -0.34
C ARG A 553 -24.98 9.14 -1.18
N VAL A 554 -24.64 9.84 -2.26
CA VAL A 554 -23.48 9.55 -3.09
C VAL A 554 -22.31 10.41 -2.63
N VAL A 555 -21.15 9.80 -2.55
CA VAL A 555 -19.88 10.46 -2.27
C VAL A 555 -18.95 10.19 -3.43
N PHE A 556 -18.49 11.26 -4.08
CA PHE A 556 -17.47 11.20 -5.11
C PHE A 556 -16.11 11.28 -4.47
N THR A 557 -15.19 10.47 -4.96
CA THR A 557 -13.87 10.39 -4.36
C THR A 557 -12.86 10.85 -5.39
N GLY A 558 -12.20 11.98 -5.15
CA GLY A 558 -11.15 12.45 -6.05
C GLY A 558 -9.84 11.73 -5.73
N GLY A 559 -9.38 10.84 -6.62
CA GLY A 559 -8.06 10.19 -6.48
C GLY A 559 -7.84 9.47 -5.14
N GLU A 560 -6.65 9.64 -4.55
CA GLU A 560 -6.20 9.00 -3.29
C GLU A 560 -7.06 9.33 -2.05
N ASP A 561 -8.10 10.16 -2.19
CA ASP A 561 -8.92 10.68 -1.08
C ASP A 561 -10.09 9.75 -0.67
N LEU A 562 -10.15 8.51 -1.19
CA LEU A 562 -11.24 7.56 -0.89
C LEU A 562 -11.36 7.28 0.63
N ASP A 563 -10.24 7.25 1.34
CA ASP A 563 -10.19 7.02 2.78
C ASP A 563 -10.85 8.15 3.59
N ARG A 564 -10.92 9.38 3.05
CA ARG A 564 -11.24 10.61 3.79
C ARG A 564 -12.72 10.78 4.17
N PHE A 565 -13.64 10.46 3.25
CA PHE A 565 -15.03 10.90 3.35
C PHE A 565 -15.95 9.95 4.14
N VAL A 566 -15.58 8.67 4.23
CA VAL A 566 -16.46 7.62 4.77
C VAL A 566 -16.49 7.65 6.29
N ILE A 567 -15.33 7.93 6.86
CA ILE A 567 -15.15 8.15 8.29
C ILE A 567 -15.98 9.37 8.73
N TRP A 568 -15.97 10.44 7.94
CA TRP A 568 -16.80 11.61 8.21
C TRP A 568 -18.30 11.31 8.13
N ASP A 569 -18.74 10.52 7.15
CA ASP A 569 -20.14 10.10 7.02
C ASP A 569 -20.61 9.29 8.24
N TYR A 570 -19.84 8.27 8.60
CA TYR A 570 -20.11 7.43 9.76
C TYR A 570 -20.27 8.28 11.05
N LEU A 571 -19.39 9.27 11.25
CA LEU A 571 -19.48 10.21 12.38
C LEU A 571 -20.67 11.19 12.28
N SER A 572 -21.03 11.62 11.07
CA SER A 572 -22.11 12.59 10.84
C SER A 572 -23.51 12.01 11.15
N LYS A 573 -23.77 10.75 10.79
CA LYS A 573 -25.04 10.07 11.12
C LYS A 573 -25.21 9.89 12.62
N ARG A 574 -24.12 9.53 13.32
CA ARG A 574 -24.17 9.44 14.78
C ARG A 574 -24.56 10.78 15.42
N ARG A 575 -24.03 11.89 14.91
CA ARG A 575 -24.41 13.24 15.37
C ARG A 575 -25.89 13.56 15.13
N GLN A 576 -26.44 13.21 13.97
CA GLN A 576 -27.86 13.44 13.67
C GLN A 576 -28.80 12.60 14.54
N VAL A 577 -28.38 11.39 14.92
CA VAL A 577 -29.16 10.53 15.82
C VAL A 577 -29.04 10.97 17.28
N ILE A 578 -27.91 11.57 17.67
CA ILE A 578 -27.71 12.13 19.01
C ILE A 578 -28.45 13.48 19.18
N ALA A 579 -28.66 14.23 18.09
CA ALA A 579 -29.30 15.55 18.11
C ALA A 579 -30.84 15.53 17.95
N ARG A 580 -31.43 14.34 17.78
CA ARG A 580 -32.88 14.10 17.79
C ARG A 580 -33.24 13.34 19.04
#